data_AF-G5HEU6-F1
#
_entry.id   AF-G5HEU6-F1
#
_cell.length_a   1.000
_cell.length_b   1.000
_cell.length_c   1.000
_cell.angle_alpha   90.00
_cell.angle_beta   90.00
_cell.angle_gamma   90.00
#
_symmetry.space_group_name_H-M   'P 1'
#
loop_
_entity.id
_entity.type
_entity.pdbx_description
1 polymer ?
#
loop_
_entity_poly.entity_id
_entity_poly.type
_entity_poly.pdbx_seq_one_letter_code
_entity_poly.pdbx_strand_id
1 'polypeptide(L)' 'MISNIQRNIIIRALRIRVSHGEKPEEILSGYTKLSDKEKTDILAAVKDGGVI' A
#
# COMPACT_ATOMS: atom_id res chain seq x y z
N MET A 1 11.21 -8.47 0.16
CA MET A 1 11.01 -8.19 1.59
C MET A 1 11.42 -6.76 1.85
N ILE A 2 10.45 -5.86 1.79
CA ILE A 2 10.60 -4.45 2.11
C ILE A 2 10.77 -4.24 3.61
N SER A 3 11.43 -3.16 4.00
CA SER A 3 11.49 -2.78 5.41
C SER A 3 10.13 -2.29 5.92
N ASN A 4 9.91 -2.39 7.23
CA ASN A 4 8.70 -1.86 7.87
C ASN A 4 8.51 -0.36 7.61
N ILE A 5 9.61 0.40 7.52
CA ILE A 5 9.58 1.83 7.19
C ILE A 5 9.05 2.04 5.77
N GLN A 6 9.59 1.32 4.78
CA GLN A 6 9.11 1.40 3.39
C GLN A 6 7.65 0.99 3.29
N ARG A 7 7.24 -0.07 3.99
CA ARG A 7 5.84 -0.51 4.05
C ARG A 7 4.92 0.61 4.55
N ASN A 8 5.28 1.24 5.67
CA ASN A 8 4.48 2.32 6.26
C ASN A 8 4.40 3.57 5.36
N ILE A 9 5.49 3.92 4.67
CA ILE A 9 5.51 5.01 3.68
C ILE A 9 4.54 4.70 2.54
N ILE A 10 4.57 3.47 2.00
CA ILE A 10 3.67 3.06 0.91
C ILE A 10 2.21 3.09 1.37
N ILE A 11 1.89 2.55 2.55
CA ILE A 11 0.54 2.56 3.10
C ILE A 11 0.02 4.00 3.23
N ARG A 12 0.81 4.91 3.80
CA ARG A 12 0.42 6.31 3.95
C ARG A 12 0.21 7.00 2.61
N ALA A 13 1.10 6.75 1.65
CA ALA A 13 0.99 7.29 0.29
C ALA A 13 -0.26 6.78 -0.46
N LEU A 14 -0.64 5.51 -0.25
CA LEU A 14 -1.85 4.92 -0.81
C LEU A 14 -3.12 5.49 -0.17
N ARG A 15 -3.15 5.68 1.15
CA ARG A 15 -4.31 6.29 1.84
C ARG A 15 -4.64 7.68 1.31
N ILE A 16 -3.63 8.51 1.05
CA ILE A 16 -3.82 9.85 0.46
C ILE A 16 -4.45 9.73 -0.94
N ARG A 17 -3.93 8.83 -1.77
CA ARG A 17 -4.43 8.62 -3.14
C ARG A 17 -5.85 8.06 -3.16
N VAL A 18 -6.17 7.14 -2.24
CA VAL A 18 -7.54 6.65 -2.03
C VAL A 18 -8.48 7.80 -1.67
N SER A 19 -8.04 8.72 -0.81
CA SER A 19 -8.82 9.93 -0.47
C SER A 19 -9.05 10.85 -1.67
N HIS A 20 -8.24 10.76 -2.72
CA HIS A 20 -8.41 11.49 -3.98
C HIS A 20 -9.21 10.69 -5.04
N GLY A 21 -9.72 9.51 -4.69
CA GLY A 21 -10.50 8.65 -5.58
C GLY A 21 -9.68 7.69 -6.43
N GLU A 22 -8.37 7.59 -6.22
CA GLU A 22 -7.52 6.62 -6.92
C GLU A 22 -7.65 5.21 -6.32
N LYS A 23 -7.48 4.18 -7.15
CA LYS A 23 -7.54 2.77 -6.74
C LYS A 23 -6.17 2.28 -6.26
N PRO A 24 -6.04 1.82 -5.00
CA PRO A 24 -4.75 1.38 -4.45
C PRO A 24 -4.22 0.13 -5.16
N GLU A 25 -5.08 -0.71 -5.74
CA GLU A 25 -4.70 -1.86 -6.54
C GLU A 25 -3.97 -1.45 -7.83
N GLU A 26 -4.46 -0.42 -8.53
CA GLU A 26 -3.84 0.09 -9.75
C GLU A 26 -2.49 0.74 -9.44
N ILE A 27 -2.38 1.46 -8.32
CA ILE A 27 -1.13 2.06 -7.86
C ILE A 27 -0.10 0.97 -7.50
N LEU A 28 -0.51 -0.07 -6.78
CA LEU A 28 0.37 -1.18 -6.39
C LEU A 28 0.85 -2.02 -7.58
N SER A 29 0.12 -2.04 -8.68
CA SER A 29 0.56 -2.71 -9.92
C SER A 29 1.90 -2.16 -10.43
N GLY A 30 2.15 -0.85 -10.26
CA GLY A 30 3.40 -0.18 -10.65
C GLY A 30 4.62 -0.52 -9.79
N TYR A 31 4.42 -1.16 -8.63
CA TYR A 31 5.51 -1.57 -7.75
C TYR A 31 6.05 -2.94 -8.16
N THR A 32 6.93 -2.95 -9.16
CA THR A 32 7.53 -4.17 -9.73
C THR A 32 8.46 -4.91 -8.77
N LYS A 33 8.95 -4.23 -7.72
CA LYS A 33 9.84 -4.80 -6.70
C LYS A 33 9.11 -5.41 -5.50
N LEU A 34 7.78 -5.28 -5.43
CA LEU A 34 6.97 -5.90 -4.40
C LEU A 34 6.49 -7.27 -4.89
N SER A 35 6.65 -8.28 -4.03
CA SER A 35 5.98 -9.57 -4.21
C SER A 35 4.46 -9.41 -4.07
N ASP A 36 3.71 -10.37 -4.62
CA ASP A 36 2.25 -10.37 -4.53
C ASP A 36 1.75 -10.44 -3.09
N LYS A 37 2.51 -11.13 -2.22
CA LYS A 37 2.26 -11.14 -0.78
C LYS A 37 2.40 -9.75 -0.18
N GLU A 38 3.48 -9.04 -0.47
CA GLU A 38 3.70 -7.68 0.04
C GLU A 38 2.62 -6.71 -0.46
N LYS A 39 2.21 -6.82 -1.72
CA LYS A 39 1.10 -6.02 -2.27
C LYS A 39 -0.21 -6.31 -1.54
N THR A 40 -0.51 -7.58 -1.29
CA THR A 40 -1.71 -8.01 -0.56
C THR A 40 -1.71 -7.47 0.88
N ASP A 41 -0.58 -7.61 1.59
CA ASP A 41 -0.41 -7.14 2.97
C ASP A 41 -0.51 -5.61 3.10
N ILE A 42 -0.07 -4.87 2.09
CA ILE A 42 -0.21 -3.41 2.02
C ILE A 42 -1.65 -3.03 1.72
N LEU A 43 -2.29 -3.69 0.75
CA LEU A 43 -3.66 -3.42 0.36
C LEU A 43 -4.64 -3.66 1.52
N ALA A 44 -4.46 -4.75 2.26
CA ALA A 44 -5.22 -5.02 3.47
C ALA A 44 -5.05 -3.89 4.50
N ALA A 45 -3.81 -3.46 4.78
CA ALA A 45 -3.54 -2.38 5.73
C ALA A 45 -4.11 -1.01 5.31
N VAL A 46 -4.24 -0.75 4.01
CA VAL A 46 -4.91 0.46 3.51
C VAL A 46 -6.42 0.41 3.76
N LYS A 47 -7.05 -0.75 3.58
CA LYS A 47 -8.51 -0.96 3.75
C LYS A 47 -8.96 -1.03 5.22
N ASP A 48 -8.14 -1.63 6.08
CA ASP A 48 -8.46 -1.81 7.51
C ASP A 48 -8.40 -0.47 8.30
N GLY A 49 -7.87 0.60 7.71
CA GLY A 49 -7.65 1.86 8.43
C GLY A 49 -6.66 1.75 9.60
N GLY A 50 -5.98 0.60 9.74
CA GLY A 50 -5.15 0.24 10.89
C GLY A 50 -4.18 1.34 11.32
N VAL A 51 -4.11 1.54 12.64
CA VAL A 51 -3.20 2.49 13.31
C VAL A 51 -1.76 2.09 12.99
N ILE A 52 -1.00 3.06 12.46
CA ILE A 52 0.40 2.94 12.05
C ILE A 52 1.30 3.06 13.28
#